data_AF-A0A2E5AEY0-F1
#
_entry.id   AF-A0A2E5AEY0-F1
#
_cell.length_a   1.000
_cell.length_b   1.000
_cell.length_c   1.000
_cell.angle_alpha   90.00
_cell.angle_beta   90.00
_cell.angle_gamma   90.00
#
_symmetry.space_group_name_H-M   'P 1'
#
loop_
_entity.id
_entity.type
_entity.pdbx_description
1 polymer ?
#
loop_
_entity_poly.entity_id
_entity_poly.type
_entity_poly.pdbx_seq_one_letter_code
_entity_poly.pdbx_strand_id
1 'polypeptide(L)'
;MLNYKAVLGAAALAVGAMSGLTSQAGSAEPMFFYFFYSDASKTDMVGFRRDVCTNGYITSGPVAGYVTAYYDTELIGQCPGYLY
;
A
#
# COMPACT_ATOMS: atom_id res chain seq x y z
N MET A 1 13.50 12.41 59.40
CA MET A 1 12.93 13.73 59.06
C MET A 1 13.20 13.98 57.59
N LEU A 2 12.13 14.05 56.78
CA LEU A 2 12.17 14.45 55.36
C LEU A 2 12.65 15.90 55.24
N ASN A 3 13.46 16.21 54.24
CA ASN A 3 13.41 17.48 53.49
C ASN A 3 14.47 17.53 52.38
N TYR A 4 14.03 17.45 51.13
CA TYR A 4 14.73 18.08 50.01
C TYR A 4 13.71 18.43 48.93
N LYS A 5 13.31 19.70 48.94
CA LYS A 5 12.65 20.36 47.82
C LYS A 5 13.68 20.52 46.70
N ALA A 6 13.42 19.93 45.54
CA ALA A 6 14.00 20.29 44.24
C ALA A 6 12.91 19.94 43.22
N VAL A 7 12.07 20.85 42.71
CA VAL A 7 12.31 22.09 41.95
C VAL A 7 13.03 21.80 40.63
N LEU A 8 12.28 22.07 39.54
CA LEU A 8 12.66 22.19 38.13
C LEU A 8 12.86 20.86 37.39
N GLY A 9 12.19 20.57 36.29
CA GLY A 9 11.54 21.46 35.33
C GLY A 9 11.92 20.95 33.94
N ALA A 10 10.93 20.39 33.23
CA ALA A 10 10.88 20.09 31.80
C ALA A 10 12.21 19.94 31.04
N ALA A 11 12.62 18.69 30.79
CA ALA A 11 13.54 18.39 29.70
C ALA A 11 12.81 18.60 28.36
N ALA A 12 12.92 19.80 27.79
CA ALA A 12 12.49 20.05 26.41
C ALA A 12 13.56 19.48 25.47
N LEU A 13 13.35 18.25 25.02
CA LEU A 13 14.10 17.67 23.91
C LEU A 13 13.67 18.38 22.63
N ALA A 14 14.45 19.39 22.22
CA ALA A 14 14.39 19.93 20.87
C ALA A 14 14.94 18.87 19.91
N VAL A 15 14.10 17.90 19.54
CA VAL A 15 14.36 17.05 18.38
C VAL A 15 14.08 17.92 17.17
N GLY A 16 15.13 18.60 16.70
CA GLY A 16 15.11 19.31 15.44
C GLY A 16 14.65 18.32 14.37
N ALA A 17 13.48 18.58 13.80
CA ALA A 17 12.98 17.87 12.65
C ALA A 17 13.99 18.10 11.52
N MET A 18 14.88 17.13 11.31
CA MET A 18 15.54 17.01 10.02
C MET A 18 14.42 16.76 9.03
N SER A 19 14.05 17.81 8.29
CA SER A 19 13.18 17.72 7.13
C SER A 19 13.87 16.81 6.13
N GLY A 20 13.61 15.51 6.27
CA GLY A 20 13.97 14.54 5.26
C GLY A 20 13.27 14.95 3.98
N LEU A 21 14.00 15.51 3.03
CA LEU A 21 13.67 15.33 1.63
C LEU A 21 13.74 13.83 1.39
N THR A 22 12.63 13.13 1.60
CA THR A 22 12.46 11.82 0.99
C THR A 22 12.33 12.11 -0.49
N SER A 23 13.44 11.91 -1.23
CA SER A 23 13.36 11.67 -2.66
C SER A 23 12.31 10.59 -2.83
N GLN A 24 11.17 10.96 -3.40
CA GLN A 24 10.06 10.06 -3.67
C GLN A 24 10.51 9.19 -4.86
N ALA A 25 11.46 8.28 -4.61
CA ALA A 25 11.65 7.11 -5.43
C ALA A 25 10.25 6.53 -5.59
N GLY A 26 9.72 6.53 -6.82
CA GLY A 26 8.42 5.95 -7.10
C GLY A 26 8.46 4.53 -6.56
N SER A 27 7.83 4.31 -5.40
CA SER A 27 7.92 3.04 -4.72
C SER A 27 7.29 2.03 -5.67
N ALA A 28 8.01 0.97 -5.99
CA ALA A 28 7.49 -0.03 -6.91
C ALA A 28 6.21 -0.62 -6.31
N GLU A 29 5.06 -0.36 -6.94
CA GLU A 29 3.75 -0.75 -6.42
C GLU A 29 3.44 -2.20 -6.85
N PRO A 30 2.96 -3.08 -5.96
CA PRO A 30 2.64 -4.46 -6.31
C PRO A 30 1.45 -4.51 -7.26
N MET A 31 1.58 -5.33 -8.31
CA MET A 31 0.51 -5.59 -9.27
C MET A 31 -0.13 -6.94 -8.98
N PHE A 32 -1.43 -7.05 -9.20
CA PHE A 32 -2.17 -8.28 -8.91
C PHE A 32 -2.94 -8.83 -10.11
N PHE A 33 -3.12 -10.16 -10.08
CA PHE A 33 -4.15 -10.86 -10.81
C PHE A 33 -5.34 -11.08 -9.89
N TYR A 34 -6.54 -10.74 -10.35
CA TYR A 34 -7.79 -10.84 -9.61
C TYR A 34 -8.62 -11.99 -10.18
N PHE A 35 -9.06 -12.88 -9.30
CA PHE A 35 -9.99 -13.96 -9.62
C PHE A 35 -11.32 -13.66 -8.92
N PHE A 36 -12.40 -13.47 -9.69
CA PHE A 36 -13.73 -13.12 -9.17
C PHE A 36 -14.62 -14.35 -9.08
N TYR A 37 -15.38 -14.44 -7.99
CA TYR A 37 -16.27 -15.56 -7.68
C TYR A 37 -17.72 -15.10 -7.57
N SER A 38 -18.65 -16.03 -7.79
CA SER A 38 -20.10 -15.78 -7.71
C SER A 38 -20.54 -15.26 -6.34
N ASP A 39 -19.97 -15.81 -5.28
CA ASP A 39 -20.32 -15.53 -3.89
C ASP A 39 -19.13 -15.66 -2.92
N ALA A 40 -19.40 -15.50 -1.62
CA ALA A 40 -18.40 -15.54 -0.56
C ALA A 40 -17.77 -16.92 -0.34
N SER A 41 -18.35 -18.00 -0.86
CA SER A 41 -17.78 -19.36 -0.73
C SER A 41 -16.57 -19.57 -1.65
N LYS A 42 -16.41 -18.73 -2.68
CA LYS A 42 -15.30 -18.76 -3.64
C LYS A 42 -15.13 -20.11 -4.35
N THR A 43 -16.23 -20.80 -4.63
CA THR A 43 -16.21 -22.09 -5.35
C THR A 43 -16.30 -21.93 -6.87
N ASP A 44 -17.12 -20.99 -7.34
CA ASP A 44 -17.39 -20.79 -8.77
C ASP A 44 -16.76 -19.50 -9.27
N MET A 45 -15.72 -19.62 -10.08
CA MET A 45 -15.07 -18.47 -10.72
C MET A 45 -15.94 -17.92 -11.86
N VAL A 46 -16.25 -16.63 -11.80
CA VAL A 46 -17.13 -15.93 -12.77
C VAL A 46 -16.39 -14.87 -13.58
N GLY A 47 -15.14 -14.60 -13.26
CA GLY A 47 -14.32 -13.69 -14.04
C GLY A 47 -12.91 -13.54 -13.52
N PHE A 48 -12.10 -12.81 -14.28
CA PHE A 48 -10.76 -12.43 -13.88
C PHE A 48 -10.31 -11.12 -14.52
N ARG A 49 -9.34 -10.47 -13.89
CA ARG A 49 -8.66 -9.27 -14.39
C ARG A 49 -7.20 -9.30 -13.99
N ARG A 50 -6.34 -8.69 -14.80
CA ARG A 50 -4.94 -8.47 -14.44
C ARG A 50 -4.64 -6.98 -14.39
N ASP A 51 -3.87 -6.55 -13.42
CA ASP A 51 -3.32 -5.19 -13.42
C ASP A 51 -2.30 -4.99 -14.55
N VAL A 52 -2.17 -3.75 -15.00
CA VAL A 52 -1.24 -3.34 -16.06
C VAL A 52 -0.48 -2.10 -15.59
N CYS A 53 0.86 -2.13 -15.65
CA CYS A 53 1.69 -0.95 -15.39
C CYS A 53 1.81 -0.14 -16.68
N THR A 54 1.27 1.08 -16.68
CA THR A 54 1.32 2.01 -17.81
C THR A 54 1.84 3.35 -17.31
N ASN A 55 2.95 3.82 -17.88
CA ASN A 55 3.60 5.08 -17.49
C ASN A 55 3.81 5.19 -15.97
N GLY A 56 4.32 4.13 -15.34
CA GLY A 56 4.60 4.12 -13.90
C GLY A 56 3.36 4.04 -13.00
N TYR A 57 2.15 3.90 -13.55
CA TYR A 57 0.92 3.74 -12.78
C TYR A 57 0.30 2.36 -13.00
N ILE A 58 -0.26 1.80 -11.92
CA ILE A 58 -1.10 0.61 -12.01
C ILE A 58 -2.46 1.01 -12.56
N THR A 59 -2.85 0.37 -13.64
CA THR A 59 -4.15 0.50 -14.29
C THR A 59 -4.83 -0.87 -14.31
N SER A 60 -6.16 -0.84 -14.30
CA SER A 60 -6.97 -2.05 -14.41
C SER A 60 -6.94 -2.55 -15.85
N GLY A 61 -6.46 -3.78 -16.07
CA GLY A 61 -6.54 -4.42 -17.39
C GLY A 61 -7.98 -4.81 -17.77
N PRO A 62 -8.18 -5.38 -18.97
CA PRO A 62 -9.50 -5.86 -19.39
C PRO A 62 -10.00 -6.97 -18.47
N VAL A 63 -11.31 -6.97 -18.23
CA VAL A 63 -12.00 -8.00 -17.46
C VAL A 63 -12.55 -9.06 -18.41
N ALA A 64 -12.30 -10.34 -18.11
CA ALA A 64 -13.04 -11.45 -18.69
C ALA A 64 -14.10 -11.89 -17.68
N GLY A 65 -15.38 -11.94 -18.09
CA GLY A 65 -16.49 -12.30 -17.21
C GLY A 65 -17.01 -11.12 -16.38
N TYR A 66 -17.31 -11.36 -15.09
CA TYR A 66 -17.96 -10.39 -14.20
C TYR A 66 -17.05 -9.99 -13.02
N VAL A 67 -17.09 -8.70 -12.65
CA VAL A 67 -16.48 -8.21 -11.41
C VAL A 67 -17.47 -8.39 -10.27
N THR A 68 -17.00 -8.99 -9.17
CA THR A 68 -17.79 -9.17 -7.94
C THR A 68 -17.00 -8.67 -6.73
N ALA A 69 -17.67 -8.56 -5.58
CA ALA A 69 -17.01 -8.24 -4.32
C ALA A 69 -16.21 -9.43 -3.73
N TYR A 70 -16.36 -10.62 -4.30
CA TYR A 70 -15.75 -11.85 -3.82
C TYR A 70 -14.59 -12.20 -4.73
N TYR A 71 -13.38 -11.88 -4.30
CA TYR A 71 -12.20 -12.13 -5.11
C TYR A 71 -11.00 -12.59 -4.28
N ASP A 72 -10.09 -13.25 -4.97
CA ASP A 72 -8.72 -13.50 -4.54
C ASP A 72 -7.76 -12.71 -5.41
N THR A 73 -6.58 -12.42 -4.86
CA THR A 73 -5.50 -11.74 -5.57
C THR A 73 -4.22 -12.56 -5.55
N GLU A 74 -3.58 -12.68 -6.70
CA GLU A 74 -2.24 -13.24 -6.85
C GLU A 74 -1.25 -12.13 -7.22
N LEU A 75 -0.12 -12.04 -6.50
CA LEU A 75 0.94 -11.09 -6.82
C LEU A 75 1.63 -11.51 -8.12
N ILE A 76 1.62 -10.64 -9.12
CA ILE A 76 2.19 -10.94 -10.47
C ILE A 76 3.43 -10.11 -10.80
N GLY A 77 3.81 -9.17 -9.94
CA GLY A 77 4.98 -8.33 -10.15
C GLY A 77 4.85 -6.99 -9.46
N GLN A 78 5.69 -6.04 -9.87
CA GLN A 78 5.69 -4.68 -9.37
C GLN A 78 5.73 -3.68 -10.53
N CYS A 79 4.97 -2.60 -10.42
CA CYS A 79 5.03 -1.45 -11.31
C CYS A 79 6.10 -0.51 -10.78
N PRO A 80 7.24 -0.31 -11.46
CA PRO A 80 8.42 0.39 -10.92
C PRO A 80 8.24 1.91 -10.71
N GLY A 81 7.02 2.45 -10.86
CA GLY A 81 6.79 3.89 -10.84
C GLY A 81 7.43 4.60 -12.03
N TYR A 82 7.50 5.93 -11.98
CA TYR A 82 8.38 6.66 -12.89
C TYR A 82 9.83 6.51 -12.42
N LEU A 83 10.69 6.06 -13.33
CA LEU A 83 12.12 6.29 -13.21
C LEU A 83 12.37 7.74 -13.66
N TYR A 84 12.49 8.65 -12.70
CA TYR A 84 12.92 10.04 -12.97
C TYR A 84 14.42 10.10 -13.26
#